data_AF-A0A949IN50-F1
#
_entry.id   AF-A0A949IN50-F1
#
_cell.length_a   1.000
_cell.length_b   1.000
_cell.length_c   1.000
_cell.angle_alpha   90.00
_cell.angle_beta   90.00
_cell.angle_gamma   90.00
#
_symmetry.space_group_name_H-M   'P 1'
#
loop_
_entity.id
_entity.type
_entity.pdbx_description
1 polymer ?
#
loop_
_entity_poly.entity_id
_entity_poly.type
_entity_poly.pdbx_seq_one_letter_code
_entity_poly.pdbx_strand_id
1 'polypeptide(L)'
;MGQPKKKLSVEQVLELVDGLSPDEQERVRAKLNSKSKAERWEALCSKVQSQCEALPPITEAEILADMKEIRNELKAERAQSSH
;
A
#
# COMPACT_ATOMS: atom_id res chain seq x y z
N MET A 1 5.08 -8.71 34.00
CA MET A 1 6.02 -8.57 32.86
C MET A 1 5.57 -9.52 31.75
N GLY A 2 4.81 -9.05 30.77
CA GLY A 2 4.40 -9.89 29.64
C GLY A 2 5.61 -10.12 28.74
N GLN A 3 6.07 -11.38 28.60
CA GLN A 3 7.14 -11.71 27.66
C GLN A 3 6.70 -11.31 26.23
N PRO A 4 7.57 -10.69 25.43
CA PRO A 4 7.24 -10.37 24.04
C PRO A 4 6.92 -11.67 23.30
N LYS A 5 5.73 -11.74 22.69
CA LYS A 5 5.30 -12.91 21.90
C LYS A 5 6.37 -13.19 20.86
N LYS A 6 6.98 -14.38 20.91
CA LYS A 6 7.97 -14.86 19.94
C LYS A 6 7.42 -14.63 18.53
N LYS A 7 8.12 -13.84 17.71
CA LYS A 7 7.77 -13.68 16.29
C LYS A 7 8.23 -14.95 15.56
N LEU A 8 7.32 -15.61 14.86
CA LEU A 8 7.64 -16.76 14.01
C LEU A 8 8.19 -16.27 12.67
N SER A 9 9.19 -16.96 12.12
CA SER A 9 9.64 -16.73 10.76
C SER A 9 8.58 -17.21 9.75
N VAL A 10 8.68 -16.75 8.50
CA VAL A 10 7.80 -17.22 7.42
C VAL A 10 7.92 -18.74 7.24
N GLU A 11 9.13 -19.28 7.32
CA GLU A 11 9.39 -20.73 7.24
C GLU A 11 8.68 -21.50 8.35
N GLN A 12 8.74 -21.02 9.60
CA GLN A 12 8.03 -21.65 10.72
C GLN A 12 6.51 -21.61 10.54
N VAL A 13 5.97 -20.55 9.93
CA VAL A 13 4.54 -20.47 9.61
C VAL A 13 4.18 -21.47 8.50
N LEU A 14 5.03 -21.65 7.51
CA LEU A 14 4.81 -22.63 6.43
C LEU A 14 4.85 -24.07 6.95
N GLU A 15 5.81 -24.42 7.80
CA GLU A 15 5.88 -25.73 8.45
C GLU A 15 4.62 -26.05 9.27
N LEU A 16 4.09 -25.06 10.01
CA LEU A 16 2.85 -25.21 10.76
C LEU A 16 1.63 -25.40 9.85
N VAL A 17 1.62 -24.76 8.68
CA VAL A 17 0.55 -24.93 7.69
C VAL A 17 0.64 -26.31 7.04
N ASP A 18 1.84 -26.77 6.68
CA ASP A 18 2.04 -28.06 6.01
C ASP A 18 1.71 -29.26 6.92
N GLY A 19 1.67 -29.06 8.24
CA GLY A 19 1.15 -30.03 9.20
C GLY A 19 -0.38 -30.15 9.29
N LEU A 20 -1.13 -29.28 8.59
CA LEU A 20 -2.60 -29.32 8.57
C LEU A 20 -3.13 -30.29 7.51
N SER A 21 -4.42 -30.66 7.62
CA SER A 21 -5.09 -31.41 6.56
C SER A 21 -5.20 -30.57 5.27
N PRO A 22 -5.26 -31.19 4.07
CA PRO A 22 -5.29 -30.46 2.80
C PRO A 22 -6.38 -29.38 2.71
N ASP A 23 -7.59 -29.68 3.21
CA ASP A 23 -8.73 -28.75 3.23
C ASP A 23 -8.48 -27.56 4.18
N GLU A 24 -7.75 -27.78 5.27
CA GLU A 24 -7.39 -26.73 6.21
C GLU A 24 -6.23 -25.88 5.72
N GLN A 25 -5.27 -26.47 5.00
CA GLN A 25 -4.13 -25.77 4.41
C GLN A 25 -4.59 -24.65 3.50
N GLU A 26 -5.50 -24.93 2.56
CA GLU A 26 -6.01 -23.93 1.62
C GLU A 26 -6.72 -22.78 2.33
N ARG A 27 -7.58 -23.10 3.30
CA ARG A 27 -8.33 -22.10 4.08
C ARG A 27 -7.41 -21.23 4.94
N VAL A 28 -6.38 -21.82 5.54
CA VAL A 28 -5.40 -21.10 6.36
C VAL A 28 -4.50 -20.23 5.48
N ARG A 29 -4.00 -20.74 4.35
CA ARG A 29 -3.20 -19.96 3.38
C ARG A 29 -4.00 -18.76 2.84
N ALA A 30 -5.26 -18.96 2.48
CA ALA A 30 -6.13 -17.87 2.00
C ALA A 30 -6.32 -16.77 3.07
N LYS A 31 -6.56 -17.15 4.33
CA LYS A 31 -6.71 -16.21 5.45
C LYS A 31 -5.42 -15.47 5.77
N LEU A 32 -4.27 -16.16 5.80
CA LEU A 32 -2.96 -15.55 6.03
C LEU A 32 -2.61 -14.53 4.93
N ASN A 33 -2.87 -14.89 3.67
CA ASN A 33 -2.64 -13.99 2.54
C ASN A 33 -3.53 -12.75 2.59
N SER A 34 -4.82 -12.91 2.92
CA SER A 34 -5.76 -11.81 3.09
C SER A 34 -5.33 -10.85 4.22
N LYS A 35 -4.96 -11.40 5.38
CA LYS A 35 -4.45 -10.60 6.51
C LYS A 35 -3.16 -9.87 6.18
N SER A 36 -2.20 -10.54 5.54
CA SER A 36 -0.93 -9.92 5.15
C SER A 36 -1.13 -8.77 4.15
N LYS A 37 -2.08 -8.91 3.21
CA LYS A 37 -2.44 -7.81 2.30
C LYS A 37 -3.06 -6.62 3.04
N ALA A 38 -3.95 -6.87 3.99
CA ALA A 38 -4.55 -5.82 4.81
C ALA A 38 -3.50 -5.08 5.64
N GLU A 39 -2.62 -5.79 6.34
CA GLU A 39 -1.54 -5.19 7.14
C GLU A 39 -0.56 -4.38 6.27
N ARG A 40 -0.20 -4.90 5.09
CA ARG A 40 0.66 -4.16 4.14
C ARG A 40 -0.02 -2.90 3.61
N TRP A 41 -1.32 -2.96 3.34
CA TRP A 41 -2.11 -1.81 2.90
C TRP A 41 -2.19 -0.73 3.98
N GLU A 42 -2.51 -1.11 5.22
CA GLU A 42 -2.53 -0.18 6.36
C GLU A 42 -1.16 0.46 6.62
N ALA A 43 -0.08 -0.33 6.52
CA ALA A 43 1.29 0.18 6.66
C ALA A 43 1.65 1.17 5.53
N LEU A 44 1.21 0.90 4.29
CA LEU A 44 1.40 1.81 3.17
C LEU A 44 0.62 3.12 3.37
N CYS A 45 -0.66 3.04 3.75
CA CYS A 45 -1.47 4.23 4.04
C CYS A 45 -0.85 5.07 5.17
N SER A 46 -0.39 4.42 6.24
CA SER A 46 0.26 5.10 7.36
C SER A 46 1.55 5.79 6.94
N LYS A 47 2.35 5.15 6.07
CA LYS A 47 3.57 5.74 5.52
C LYS A 47 3.26 6.95 4.64
N VAL A 48 2.27 6.85 3.75
CA VAL A 48 1.84 7.96 2.89
C VAL A 48 1.32 9.11 3.75
N GLN A 49 0.48 8.83 4.75
CA GLN A 49 -0.03 9.85 5.65
C GLN A 49 1.09 10.56 6.42
N SER A 50 2.04 9.81 6.98
CA SER A 50 3.20 10.40 7.66
C SER A 50 4.05 11.26 6.72
N GLN A 51 4.20 10.85 5.45
CA GLN A 51 4.87 11.67 4.45
C GLN A 51 4.08 12.94 4.14
N CYS A 52 2.76 12.86 4.00
CA CYS A 52 1.89 14.02 3.79
C CYS A 52 1.94 15.00 4.99
N GLU A 53 1.94 14.51 6.22
CA GLU A 53 2.05 15.33 7.44
C GLU A 53 3.42 16.02 7.57
N ALA A 54 4.47 15.43 6.97
CA ALA A 54 5.81 16.00 6.94
C ALA A 54 6.02 17.03 5.82
N LEU A 55 5.09 17.14 4.87
CA LEU A 55 5.15 18.13 3.80
C LEU A 55 4.58 19.48 4.26
N PRO A 56 5.15 20.60 3.79
CA PRO A 56 4.56 21.91 4.05
C PRO A 56 3.16 21.96 3.43
N PRO A 57 2.21 22.66 4.09
CA PRO A 57 0.88 22.84 3.53
C PRO A 57 0.98 23.53 2.17
N ILE A 58 0.40 22.92 1.15
CA ILE A 58 0.30 23.51 -0.18
C ILE A 58 -0.74 24.63 -0.16
N THR A 59 -0.40 25.78 -0.73
CA THR A 59 -1.32 26.91 -0.83
C THR A 59 -2.28 26.75 -2.01
N GLU A 60 -3.43 27.42 -1.93
CA GLU A 60 -4.38 27.48 -3.04
C GLU A 60 -3.74 28.01 -4.33
N ALA A 61 -2.82 28.98 -4.21
CA ALA A 61 -2.11 29.55 -5.34
C ALA A 61 -1.20 28.53 -6.05
N GLU A 62 -0.50 27.68 -5.27
CA GLU A 62 0.34 26.60 -5.81
C GLU A 62 -0.51 25.55 -6.51
N ILE A 63 -1.63 25.11 -5.92
CA ILE A 63 -2.56 24.18 -6.57
C ILE A 63 -3.08 24.76 -7.90
N LEU A 64 -3.47 26.04 -7.92
CA LEU A 64 -3.99 26.69 -9.13
C LEU A 64 -2.91 26.83 -10.22
N ALA A 65 -1.65 27.03 -9.83
CA ALA A 65 -0.52 27.07 -10.75
C ALA A 65 -0.29 25.68 -11.38
N ASP A 66 -0.21 24.63 -10.56
CA ASP A 66 -0.04 23.25 -11.01
C ASP A 66 -1.19 22.81 -11.93
N MET A 67 -2.45 23.11 -11.55
CA MET A 67 -3.62 22.80 -12.39
C MET A 67 -3.59 23.53 -13.74
N LYS A 68 -3.03 24.74 -13.78
CA LYS A 68 -2.88 25.51 -15.02
C LYS A 68 -1.78 24.91 -15.90
N GLU A 69 -0.68 24.47 -15.32
CA GLU A 69 0.42 23.79 -16.01
C GLU A 69 -0.06 22.48 -16.63
N ILE A 70 -0.66 21.59 -15.83
CA ILE A 70 -1.21 20.31 -16.31
C ILE A 70 -2.23 20.54 -17.44
N ARG A 71 -3.09 21.56 -17.33
CA ARG A 71 -4.06 21.90 -18.39
C ARG A 71 -3.36 22.29 -19.70
N ASN A 72 -2.24 22.99 -19.63
CA ASN A 72 -1.49 23.42 -20.80
C ASN A 72 -0.75 22.24 -21.45
N GLU A 73 -0.17 21.35 -20.64
CA GLU A 73 0.46 20.10 -21.12
C GLU A 73 -0.56 19.24 -21.87
N LEU A 74 -1.73 18.97 -21.27
CA LEU A 74 -2.80 18.21 -21.90
C LEU A 74 -3.31 18.84 -23.21
N LYS A 75 -3.31 20.18 -23.33
CA LYS A 75 -3.65 20.87 -24.58
C LYS A 75 -2.57 20.69 -25.64
N ALA A 76 -1.31 20.78 -25.26
CA ALA A 76 -0.18 20.57 -26.16
C ALA A 76 -0.14 19.13 -26.69
N GLU A 77 -0.35 18.14 -25.82
CA GLU A 77 -0.44 16.72 -26.20
C GLU A 77 -1.60 16.44 -27.16
N ARG A 78 -2.77 17.05 -26.96
CA ARG A 78 -3.92 16.94 -27.87
C ARG A 78 -3.65 17.57 -29.24
N ALA A 79 -2.94 18.70 -29.26
CA ALA A 79 -2.55 19.36 -30.51
C ALA A 79 -1.53 18.52 -31.29
N GLN A 80 -0.61 17.85 -30.59
CA GLN A 80 0.38 16.94 -31.19
C GLN A 80 -0.23 15.60 -31.64
N SER A 81 -1.27 15.11 -30.96
CA SER A 81 -1.98 13.87 -31.32
C SER A 81 -2.99 14.04 -32.47
N SER A 82 -3.19 15.27 -32.96
CA SER A 82 -4.10 15.57 -34.09
C SER A 82 -3.36 15.74 -35.44
N HIS A 83 -2.09 15.36 -35.49
CA HIS A 83 -1.25 15.27 -36.69
C HIS A 83 -0.92 13.81 -37.01
#